data_AF-A0A958UYE4-F1
#
_entry.id   AF-A0A958UYE4-F1
#
_cell.length_a   1.000
_cell.length_b   1.000
_cell.length_c   1.000
_cell.angle_alpha   90.00
_cell.angle_beta   90.00
_cell.angle_gamma   90.00
#
_symmetry.space_group_name_H-M   'P 1'
#
loop_
_entity.id
_entity.type
_entity.pdbx_description
1 polymer ?
#
loop_
_entity_poly.entity_id
_entity_poly.type
_entity_poly.pdbx_seq_one_letter_code
_entity_poly.pdbx_strand_id
1 'polypeptide(L)'
;FLFFWHLPNTYGDVRSVDYWIRFALYLLAGHLFVLFAPFVFKYGRNSYWNYLRSVFLAIFRSLLYTMVLYLGIVLALLAIKYLFNVDFHEKRFFQVFVLCIGIVNTWIYLSDFPREIHTATEIDFIKALEVLVKYILIPLVILYIVILYAYSLKIVIQWELPKGWVSYLVTALAFLGFFIQLLIDPVQKKQETGLLRKFQPWFYFLLLPLLVLLFVAIFTRISDYGFTENRYFVLALAFWITGIAFYMLLSRQKQVRYFAMSLALLILLISFGPWGAFSVSAKSQLNQFAKIYSEIKAKDFKITSKENEQFTSIVRYLFEKKQLDKVKPILGFNPTDKFNTKYAYQIANDLRDTLKVQVIYDPKTDFISSYRTFNLDQNKPVDIKGFDLLKWVRFNNAVENRVSAYAFQLDSVNNIAVYRSDSLIETVNLNDLVRELPATQEYREIPPYKMTVNIVSDSFNARILFKEISLDNSIRTKDSLPVINWASAYILIKEHAEQN
;
A
#
# COMPACT_ATOMS: atom_id res chain seq x y z
N PHE A 1 -27.67 -3.64 -2.62
CA PHE A 1 -28.62 -2.53 -2.82
C PHE A 1 -27.99 -1.16 -2.52
N LEU A 2 -27.51 -0.86 -1.32
CA LEU A 2 -26.89 0.46 -1.00
C LEU A 2 -25.68 0.85 -1.85
N PHE A 3 -24.85 -0.13 -2.24
CA PHE A 3 -23.71 0.10 -3.13
C PHE A 3 -24.13 0.58 -4.54
N PHE A 4 -25.29 0.13 -5.03
CA PHE A 4 -25.78 0.50 -6.36
C PHE A 4 -26.03 2.01 -6.48
N TRP A 5 -26.53 2.63 -5.41
CA TRP A 5 -26.76 4.08 -5.34
C TRP A 5 -25.48 4.90 -5.30
N HIS A 6 -24.35 4.25 -5.06
CA HIS A 6 -23.03 4.84 -5.05
C HIS A 6 -22.17 4.33 -6.22
N LEU A 7 -22.76 3.64 -7.21
CA LEU A 7 -22.04 3.33 -8.43
C LEU A 7 -21.89 4.61 -9.24
N PRO A 8 -20.72 4.84 -9.85
CA PRO A 8 -20.55 5.97 -10.72
C PRO A 8 -21.38 5.86 -11.99
N ASN A 9 -21.82 7.01 -12.49
CA ASN A 9 -22.57 7.10 -13.75
C ASN A 9 -21.69 6.85 -14.99
N THR A 10 -20.36 6.88 -14.87
CA THR A 10 -19.43 6.67 -15.98
C THR A 10 -18.40 5.58 -15.69
N TYR A 11 -18.05 4.78 -16.71
CA TYR A 11 -17.06 3.70 -16.62
C TYR A 11 -15.65 4.19 -16.17
N GLY A 12 -15.29 5.43 -16.49
CA GLY A 12 -14.03 6.05 -16.07
C GLY A 12 -13.95 6.39 -14.58
N ASP A 13 -15.09 6.45 -13.90
CA ASP A 13 -15.17 6.68 -12.46
C ASP A 13 -15.01 5.41 -11.61
N VAL A 14 -15.22 4.22 -12.19
CA VAL A 14 -15.08 2.92 -11.49
C VAL A 14 -13.65 2.68 -10.97
N ARG A 15 -12.66 3.40 -11.52
CA ARG A 15 -11.26 3.36 -11.07
C ARG A 15 -10.97 4.24 -9.86
N SER A 16 -11.92 5.03 -9.37
CA SER A 16 -11.69 5.84 -8.18
C SER A 16 -11.51 4.95 -6.96
N VAL A 17 -10.49 5.25 -6.14
CA VAL A 17 -10.16 4.48 -4.93
C VAL A 17 -11.32 4.53 -3.93
N ASP A 18 -12.12 5.60 -3.93
CA ASP A 18 -13.23 5.79 -2.98
C ASP A 18 -14.36 4.79 -3.18
N TYR A 19 -14.68 4.44 -4.42
CA TYR A 19 -15.74 3.45 -4.69
C TYR A 19 -15.35 2.07 -4.14
N TRP A 20 -14.10 1.66 -4.32
CA TRP A 20 -13.60 0.38 -3.79
C TRP A 20 -13.55 0.37 -2.27
N ILE A 21 -13.16 1.48 -1.64
CA ILE A 21 -13.20 1.61 -0.18
C ILE A 21 -14.66 1.54 0.31
N ARG A 22 -15.60 2.28 -0.31
CA ARG A 22 -17.03 2.21 0.06
C ARG A 22 -17.61 0.81 -0.11
N PHE A 23 -17.30 0.16 -1.22
CA PHE A 23 -17.67 -1.23 -1.46
C PHE A 23 -17.17 -2.13 -0.33
N ALA A 24 -15.89 -2.02 0.04
CA ALA A 24 -15.30 -2.79 1.11
C ALA A 24 -15.97 -2.49 2.47
N LEU A 25 -16.32 -1.23 2.76
CA LEU A 25 -17.06 -0.85 3.97
C LEU A 25 -18.46 -1.50 4.00
N TYR A 26 -19.21 -1.47 2.90
CA TYR A 26 -20.53 -2.10 2.83
C TYR A 26 -20.46 -3.62 2.91
N LEU A 27 -19.45 -4.21 2.26
CA LEU A 27 -19.20 -5.65 2.35
C LEU A 27 -18.90 -6.05 3.80
N LEU A 28 -18.03 -5.30 4.49
CA LEU A 28 -17.69 -5.53 5.89
C LEU A 28 -18.91 -5.35 6.80
N ALA A 29 -19.70 -4.28 6.62
CA ALA A 29 -20.93 -4.06 7.38
C ALA A 29 -21.94 -5.19 7.16
N GLY A 30 -22.07 -5.71 5.92
CA GLY A 30 -22.92 -6.85 5.61
C GLY A 30 -22.49 -8.13 6.32
N HIS A 31 -21.19 -8.43 6.37
CA HIS A 31 -20.68 -9.58 7.12
C HIS A 31 -20.86 -9.42 8.63
N LEU A 32 -20.65 -8.22 9.16
CA LEU A 32 -20.93 -7.93 10.57
C LEU A 32 -22.42 -8.07 10.90
N PHE A 33 -23.31 -7.69 9.97
CA PHE A 33 -24.76 -7.86 10.13
C PHE A 33 -25.15 -9.32 10.34
N VAL A 34 -24.52 -10.25 9.60
CA VAL A 34 -24.75 -11.69 9.79
C VAL A 34 -24.44 -12.12 11.23
N LEU A 35 -23.44 -11.54 11.90
CA LEU A 35 -23.08 -11.92 13.27
C LEU A 35 -24.14 -11.57 14.34
N PHE A 36 -25.15 -10.76 14.02
CA PHE A 36 -26.18 -10.35 14.98
C PHE A 36 -27.61 -10.34 14.45
N ALA A 37 -27.85 -10.51 13.15
CA ALA A 37 -29.15 -10.32 12.51
C ALA A 37 -30.31 -11.06 13.22
N PRO A 38 -30.20 -12.36 13.60
CA PRO A 38 -31.28 -13.05 14.29
C PRO A 38 -31.52 -12.55 15.73
N PHE A 39 -30.53 -11.88 16.30
CA PHE A 39 -30.53 -11.42 17.69
C PHE A 39 -30.74 -9.92 17.82
N VAL A 40 -31.31 -9.25 16.80
CA VAL A 40 -31.67 -7.82 16.90
C VAL A 40 -32.76 -7.63 17.95
N PHE A 41 -33.86 -8.38 17.84
CA PHE A 41 -35.03 -8.22 18.71
C PHE A 41 -35.06 -9.19 19.90
N LYS A 42 -34.60 -10.43 19.72
CA LYS A 42 -34.61 -11.47 20.75
C LYS A 42 -33.20 -11.87 21.15
N TYR A 43 -32.79 -11.57 22.38
CA TYR A 43 -31.47 -11.93 22.89
C TYR A 43 -31.53 -13.04 23.93
N GLY A 44 -30.86 -14.15 23.63
CA GLY A 44 -30.52 -15.19 24.61
C GLY A 44 -29.01 -15.39 24.59
N ARG A 45 -28.34 -15.25 25.73
CA ARG A 45 -26.86 -15.28 25.82
C ARG A 45 -26.27 -16.57 25.25
N ASN A 46 -26.79 -17.73 25.68
CA ASN A 46 -26.29 -19.03 25.23
C ASN A 46 -26.62 -19.29 23.75
N SER A 47 -27.85 -19.00 23.34
CA SER A 47 -28.29 -19.13 21.94
C SER A 47 -27.48 -18.24 21.01
N TYR A 48 -27.14 -17.02 21.44
CA TYR A 48 -26.29 -16.11 20.69
C TYR A 48 -24.89 -16.67 20.48
N TRP A 49 -24.30 -17.25 21.53
CA TRP A 49 -22.98 -17.87 21.41
C TRP A 49 -23.00 -19.13 20.53
N ASN A 50 -24.00 -20.00 20.69
CA ASN A 50 -24.17 -21.18 19.83
C ASN A 50 -24.33 -20.77 18.36
N TYR A 51 -25.12 -19.73 18.11
CA TYR A 51 -25.27 -19.14 16.78
C TYR A 51 -23.94 -18.65 16.22
N LEU A 52 -23.19 -17.83 16.97
CA LEU A 52 -21.88 -17.35 16.55
C LEU A 52 -20.91 -18.49 16.27
N ARG A 53 -20.85 -19.50 17.14
CA ARG A 53 -20.04 -20.71 16.95
C ARG A 53 -20.39 -21.38 15.62
N SER A 54 -21.67 -21.63 15.36
CA SER A 54 -22.11 -22.26 14.11
C SER A 54 -21.78 -21.41 12.89
N VAL A 55 -21.97 -20.08 12.96
CA VAL A 55 -21.59 -19.15 11.88
C VAL A 55 -20.08 -19.19 11.61
N PHE A 56 -19.24 -19.14 12.65
CA PHE A 56 -17.78 -19.21 12.49
C PHE A 56 -17.34 -20.57 11.92
N LEU A 57 -17.93 -21.68 12.38
CA LEU A 57 -17.65 -23.01 11.84
C LEU A 57 -18.09 -23.13 10.38
N ALA A 58 -19.24 -22.57 9.99
CA ALA A 58 -19.70 -22.54 8.61
C ALA A 58 -18.77 -21.69 7.72
N ILE A 59 -18.31 -20.52 8.20
CA ILE A 59 -17.32 -19.70 7.49
C ILE A 59 -16.01 -20.47 7.31
N PHE A 60 -15.49 -21.08 8.39
CA PHE A 60 -14.23 -21.83 8.32
C PHE A 60 -14.33 -23.02 7.36
N ARG A 61 -15.40 -23.82 7.45
CA ARG A 61 -15.61 -24.99 6.59
C ARG A 61 -15.81 -24.61 5.13
N SER A 62 -16.62 -23.59 4.85
CA SER A 62 -16.82 -23.08 3.49
C SER A 62 -15.53 -22.53 2.89
N LEU A 63 -14.73 -21.79 3.65
CA LEU A 63 -13.42 -21.29 3.20
C LEU A 63 -12.46 -22.45 2.90
N LEU A 64 -12.39 -23.45 3.78
CA LEU A 64 -11.55 -24.63 3.59
C LEU A 64 -11.93 -25.37 2.30
N TYR A 65 -13.21 -25.70 2.11
CA TYR A 65 -13.68 -26.42 0.93
C TYR A 65 -13.47 -25.63 -0.36
N THR A 66 -13.69 -24.32 -0.30
CA THR A 66 -13.47 -23.42 -1.45
C THR A 66 -11.99 -23.33 -1.81
N MET A 67 -11.10 -23.24 -0.81
CA MET A 67 -9.65 -23.23 -1.02
C MET A 67 -9.17 -24.54 -1.63
N VAL A 68 -9.65 -25.68 -1.13
CA VAL A 68 -9.33 -27.00 -1.72
C VAL A 68 -9.78 -27.06 -3.18
N LEU A 69 -11.01 -26.61 -3.49
CA LEU A 69 -11.51 -26.55 -4.86
C LEU A 69 -10.66 -25.63 -5.74
N TYR A 70 -10.38 -24.42 -5.28
CA TYR A 70 -9.57 -23.44 -6.00
C TYR A 70 -8.18 -24.01 -6.32
N LEU A 71 -7.50 -24.56 -5.32
CA LEU A 71 -6.19 -25.19 -5.50
C LEU A 71 -6.28 -26.36 -6.49
N GLY A 72 -7.31 -27.20 -6.43
CA GLY A 72 -7.54 -28.28 -7.39
C GLY A 72 -7.67 -27.77 -8.83
N ILE A 73 -8.44 -26.70 -9.05
CA ILE A 73 -8.60 -26.09 -10.39
C ILE A 73 -7.30 -25.44 -10.86
N VAL A 74 -6.59 -24.73 -9.98
CA VAL A 74 -5.29 -24.12 -10.31
C VAL A 74 -4.27 -25.19 -10.72
N LEU A 75 -4.20 -26.30 -9.99
CA LEU A 75 -3.32 -27.42 -10.33
C LEU A 75 -3.72 -28.04 -11.68
N ALA A 76 -5.01 -28.19 -11.96
CA ALA A 76 -5.48 -28.66 -13.27
C ALA A 76 -5.10 -27.70 -14.41
N LEU A 77 -5.26 -26.38 -14.21
CA LEU A 77 -4.86 -25.38 -15.20
C LEU A 77 -3.34 -25.37 -15.44
N LEU A 78 -2.54 -25.53 -14.39
CA LEU A 78 -1.09 -25.67 -14.52
C LEU A 78 -0.71 -26.95 -15.25
N ALA A 79 -1.36 -28.07 -14.96
CA ALA A 79 -1.16 -29.31 -15.69
C ALA A 79 -1.48 -29.13 -17.19
N ILE A 80 -2.57 -28.45 -17.52
CA ILE A 80 -2.91 -28.15 -18.92
C ILE A 80 -1.84 -27.28 -19.58
N LYS A 81 -1.37 -26.25 -18.87
CA LYS A 81 -0.31 -25.36 -19.36
C LYS A 81 0.96 -26.13 -19.71
N TYR A 82 1.44 -26.99 -18.82
CA TYR A 82 2.72 -27.69 -19.02
C TYR A 82 2.60 -28.92 -19.91
N LEU A 83 1.49 -29.66 -19.86
CA LEU A 83 1.33 -30.90 -20.62
C LEU A 83 0.90 -30.65 -22.08
N PHE A 84 0.09 -29.63 -22.32
CA PHE A 84 -0.43 -29.30 -23.65
C PHE A 84 0.11 -27.98 -24.22
N ASN A 85 1.08 -27.36 -23.53
CA ASN A 85 1.71 -26.09 -23.93
C ASN A 85 0.68 -24.95 -24.16
N VAL A 86 -0.37 -24.90 -23.33
CA VAL A 86 -1.45 -23.91 -23.42
C VAL A 86 -1.19 -22.76 -22.47
N ASP A 87 -0.97 -21.55 -23.00
CA ASP A 87 -0.75 -20.38 -22.15
C ASP A 87 -2.05 -19.74 -21.64
N PHE A 88 -2.20 -19.73 -20.30
CA PHE A 88 -3.24 -19.00 -19.60
C PHE A 88 -2.73 -17.64 -19.13
N HIS A 89 -3.51 -16.59 -19.38
CA HIS A 89 -3.24 -15.28 -18.81
C HIS A 89 -3.35 -15.32 -17.28
N GLU A 90 -2.43 -14.68 -16.56
CA GLU A 90 -2.36 -14.67 -15.09
C GLU A 90 -3.69 -14.24 -14.43
N LYS A 91 -4.42 -13.32 -15.08
CA LYS A 91 -5.74 -12.85 -14.62
C LYS A 91 -6.76 -13.98 -14.49
N ARG A 92 -6.64 -15.07 -15.25
CA ARG A 92 -7.58 -16.21 -15.18
C ARG A 92 -7.53 -16.90 -13.83
N PHE A 93 -6.35 -17.06 -13.22
CA PHE A 93 -6.22 -17.65 -11.90
C PHE A 93 -7.00 -16.85 -10.86
N PHE A 94 -6.88 -15.52 -10.90
CA PHE A 94 -7.65 -14.65 -10.01
C PHE A 94 -9.16 -14.66 -10.31
N GLN A 95 -9.57 -14.76 -11.57
CA GLN A 95 -10.99 -14.91 -11.94
C GLN A 95 -11.59 -16.21 -11.38
N VAL A 96 -10.85 -17.32 -11.47
CA VAL A 96 -11.25 -18.59 -10.86
C VAL A 96 -11.35 -18.45 -9.34
N PHE A 97 -10.39 -17.78 -8.69
CA PHE A 97 -10.47 -17.48 -7.25
C PHE A 97 -11.75 -16.72 -6.90
N VAL A 98 -12.07 -15.65 -7.65
CA VAL A 98 -13.28 -14.85 -7.47
C VAL A 98 -14.55 -15.68 -7.67
N LEU A 99 -14.57 -16.59 -8.66
CA LEU A 99 -15.70 -17.48 -8.90
C LEU A 99 -15.88 -18.47 -7.74
N CYS A 100 -14.80 -19.10 -7.28
CA CYS A 100 -14.83 -20.04 -6.16
C CYS A 100 -15.29 -19.34 -4.87
N ILE A 101 -14.67 -18.21 -4.51
CA ILE A 101 -15.00 -17.47 -3.28
C ILE A 101 -16.35 -16.76 -3.36
N GLY A 102 -16.82 -16.37 -4.55
CA GLY A 102 -18.09 -15.66 -4.72
C GLY A 102 -19.29 -16.60 -4.79
N ILE A 103 -19.20 -17.66 -5.58
CA ILE A 103 -20.33 -18.56 -5.85
C ILE A 103 -20.27 -19.79 -4.95
N VAL A 104 -19.18 -20.55 -5.03
CA VAL A 104 -19.09 -21.86 -4.35
C VAL A 104 -19.03 -21.69 -2.84
N ASN A 105 -18.21 -20.76 -2.34
CA ASN A 105 -18.12 -20.48 -0.90
C ASN A 105 -19.48 -20.08 -0.32
N THR A 106 -20.17 -19.15 -0.99
CA THR A 106 -21.49 -18.68 -0.56
C THR A 106 -22.50 -19.82 -0.50
N TRP A 107 -22.51 -20.71 -1.50
CA TRP A 107 -23.42 -21.86 -1.50
C TRP A 107 -23.14 -22.83 -0.34
N ILE A 108 -21.88 -23.17 -0.12
CA ILE A 108 -21.46 -24.05 0.98
C ILE A 108 -21.80 -23.41 2.32
N TYR A 109 -21.50 -22.12 2.50
CA TYR A 109 -21.82 -21.38 3.71
C TYR A 109 -23.32 -21.38 4.01
N LEU A 110 -24.16 -21.12 3.02
CA LEU A 110 -25.61 -21.10 3.17
C LEU A 110 -26.18 -22.50 3.48
N SER A 111 -25.59 -23.56 2.92
CA SER A 111 -25.97 -24.94 3.23
C SER A 111 -25.74 -25.30 4.70
N ASP A 112 -24.64 -24.79 5.27
CA ASP A 112 -24.24 -25.02 6.67
C ASP A 112 -24.80 -23.97 7.65
N PHE A 113 -25.61 -23.02 7.17
CA PHE A 113 -26.13 -21.95 8.01
C PHE A 113 -27.07 -22.50 9.10
N PRO A 114 -26.95 -22.05 10.37
CA PRO A 114 -27.72 -22.62 11.47
C PRO A 114 -29.24 -22.41 11.27
N ARG A 115 -30.00 -23.51 11.29
CA ARG A 115 -31.46 -23.50 11.15
C ARG A 115 -32.17 -23.19 12.48
N GLU A 116 -31.64 -23.70 13.58
CA GLU A 116 -32.22 -23.60 14.93
C GLU A 116 -31.53 -22.53 15.77
N ILE A 117 -31.89 -21.26 15.57
CA ILE A 117 -31.14 -20.12 16.13
C ILE A 117 -31.53 -19.80 17.57
N HIS A 118 -32.81 -19.96 17.94
CA HIS A 118 -33.33 -19.54 19.25
C HIS A 118 -33.65 -20.71 20.21
N THR A 119 -33.66 -21.94 19.72
CA THR A 119 -34.01 -23.14 20.50
C THR A 119 -32.79 -23.80 21.16
N ALA A 120 -31.60 -23.64 20.57
CA ALA A 120 -30.36 -24.17 21.12
C ALA A 120 -29.88 -23.37 22.35
N THR A 121 -30.29 -23.78 23.56
CA THR A 121 -29.94 -23.11 24.83
C THR A 121 -28.81 -23.78 25.60
N GLU A 122 -28.52 -25.05 25.31
CA GLU A 122 -27.40 -25.78 25.90
C GLU A 122 -26.08 -25.34 25.25
N ILE A 123 -25.06 -25.06 26.06
CA ILE A 123 -23.77 -24.60 25.56
C ILE A 123 -22.94 -25.82 25.19
N ASP A 124 -22.70 -26.02 23.90
CA ASP A 124 -21.76 -27.02 23.38
C ASP A 124 -20.35 -26.42 23.32
N PHE A 125 -19.70 -26.34 24.49
CA PHE A 125 -18.37 -25.77 24.61
C PHE A 125 -17.28 -26.81 24.34
N ILE A 126 -16.56 -26.63 23.23
CA ILE A 126 -15.48 -27.52 22.84
C ILE A 126 -14.26 -27.24 23.71
N LYS A 127 -13.74 -28.28 24.40
CA LYS A 127 -12.52 -28.18 25.22
C LYS A 127 -11.31 -27.61 24.45
N ALA A 128 -11.20 -27.91 23.16
CA ALA A 128 -10.17 -27.34 22.28
C ALA A 128 -10.21 -25.80 22.21
N LEU A 129 -11.41 -25.20 22.22
CA LEU A 129 -11.56 -23.74 22.19
C LEU A 129 -11.08 -23.11 23.50
N GLU A 130 -11.32 -23.77 24.63
CA GLU A 130 -10.78 -23.35 25.93
C GLU A 130 -9.25 -23.31 25.92
N VAL A 131 -8.64 -24.38 25.42
CA VAL A 131 -7.18 -24.52 25.36
C VAL A 131 -6.59 -23.42 24.47
N LEU A 132 -7.19 -23.19 23.29
CA LEU A 132 -6.81 -22.13 22.38
C LEU A 132 -6.85 -20.76 23.07
N VAL A 133 -7.94 -20.43 23.77
CA VAL A 133 -8.02 -19.13 24.44
C VAL A 133 -7.02 -19.01 25.58
N LYS A 134 -6.98 -20.00 26.47
CA LYS A 134 -6.24 -19.93 27.73
C LYS A 134 -4.73 -19.98 27.53
N TYR A 135 -4.25 -20.82 26.62
CA TYR A 135 -2.82 -21.10 26.46
C TYR A 135 -2.20 -20.44 25.23
N ILE A 136 -3.00 -19.90 24.31
CA ILE A 136 -2.49 -19.25 23.10
C ILE A 136 -2.93 -17.78 23.06
N LEU A 137 -4.24 -17.50 23.03
CA LEU A 137 -4.72 -16.14 22.78
C LEU A 137 -4.49 -15.18 23.97
N ILE A 138 -4.74 -15.60 25.21
CA ILE A 138 -4.49 -14.76 26.39
C ILE A 138 -3.00 -14.45 26.57
N PRO A 139 -2.07 -15.45 26.52
CA PRO A 139 -0.64 -15.17 26.55
C PRO A 139 -0.17 -14.23 25.43
N LEU A 140 -0.73 -14.37 24.22
CA LEU A 140 -0.44 -13.48 23.11
C LEU A 140 -0.88 -12.03 23.40
N VAL A 141 -2.08 -11.83 23.97
CA VAL A 141 -2.54 -10.50 24.40
C VAL A 141 -1.63 -9.91 25.46
N ILE A 142 -1.20 -10.71 26.45
CA ILE A 142 -0.25 -10.26 27.48
C ILE A 142 1.06 -9.80 26.83
N LEU A 143 1.62 -10.60 25.92
CA LEU A 143 2.85 -10.24 25.19
C LEU A 143 2.70 -8.91 24.45
N TYR A 144 1.61 -8.71 23.71
CA TYR A 144 1.38 -7.46 22.97
C TYR A 144 1.16 -6.26 23.90
N ILE A 145 0.46 -6.45 25.02
CA ILE A 145 0.36 -5.40 26.05
C ILE A 145 1.76 -5.03 26.55
N VAL A 146 2.61 -6.01 26.91
CA VAL A 146 3.98 -5.74 27.38
C VAL A 146 4.77 -4.93 26.34
N ILE A 147 4.73 -5.35 25.06
CA ILE A 147 5.41 -4.64 23.97
C ILE A 147 4.89 -3.20 23.84
N LEU A 148 3.57 -3.01 23.84
CA LEU A 148 2.95 -1.69 23.68
C LEU A 148 3.22 -0.78 24.87
N TYR A 149 3.26 -1.31 26.09
CA TYR A 149 3.61 -0.54 27.29
C TYR A 149 5.09 -0.16 27.31
N ALA A 150 5.99 -1.09 26.96
CA ALA A 150 7.41 -0.78 26.82
C ALA A 150 7.64 0.32 25.76
N TYR A 151 6.90 0.25 24.66
CA TYR A 151 6.93 1.26 23.63
C TYR A 151 6.32 2.59 24.08
N SER A 152 5.21 2.57 24.81
CA SER A 152 4.60 3.77 25.41
C SER A 152 5.58 4.47 26.35
N LEU A 153 6.31 3.71 27.16
CA LEU A 153 7.35 4.24 28.04
C LEU A 153 8.49 4.90 27.23
N LYS A 154 8.93 4.27 26.14
CA LYS A 154 9.92 4.87 25.23
C LYS A 154 9.45 6.24 24.71
N ILE A 155 8.18 6.37 24.32
CA ILE A 155 7.62 7.65 23.84
C ILE A 155 7.64 8.70 24.95
N VAL A 156 7.24 8.35 26.17
CA VAL A 156 7.23 9.27 27.31
C VAL A 156 8.64 9.75 27.66
N ILE A 157 9.65 8.88 27.56
CA ILE A 157 11.05 9.23 27.84
C ILE A 157 11.63 10.12 26.73
N GLN A 158 11.41 9.75 25.46
CA GLN A 158 12.00 10.45 24.32
C GLN A 158 11.26 11.73 23.93
N TRP A 159 10.00 11.90 24.38
CA TRP A 159 9.10 12.98 23.95
C TRP A 159 8.89 13.07 22.43
N GLU A 160 9.24 12.01 21.71
CA GLU A 160 9.08 11.91 20.26
C GLU A 160 8.00 10.89 19.92
N LEU A 161 6.92 11.37 19.31
CA LEU A 161 5.86 10.51 18.80
C LEU A 161 6.34 9.81 17.51
N PRO A 162 6.43 8.48 17.51
CA PRO A 162 7.03 7.75 16.42
C PRO A 162 6.08 7.57 15.22
N LYS A 163 6.66 7.09 14.12
CA LYS A 163 5.95 6.91 12.84
C LYS A 163 4.80 5.91 12.96
N GLY A 164 3.55 6.38 13.00
CA GLY A 164 2.31 5.80 12.45
C GLY A 164 1.84 4.38 12.82
N TRP A 165 2.73 3.47 13.22
CA TRP A 165 2.46 2.05 13.45
C TRP A 165 1.71 1.77 14.75
N VAL A 166 1.88 2.64 15.75
CA VAL A 166 1.26 2.52 17.08
C VAL A 166 -0.26 2.37 16.97
N SER A 167 -0.88 3.20 16.13
CA SER A 167 -2.34 3.21 16.00
C SER A 167 -2.89 1.87 15.51
N TYR A 168 -2.20 1.23 14.56
CA TYR A 168 -2.57 -0.08 14.06
C TYR A 168 -2.40 -1.18 15.11
N LEU A 169 -1.31 -1.15 15.88
CA LEU A 169 -1.04 -2.15 16.91
C LEU A 169 -2.05 -2.08 18.06
N VAL A 170 -2.37 -0.88 18.56
CA VAL A 170 -3.38 -0.71 19.62
C VAL A 170 -4.76 -1.15 19.12
N THR A 171 -5.11 -0.80 17.88
CA THR A 171 -6.38 -1.22 17.25
C THR A 171 -6.46 -2.74 17.11
N ALA A 172 -5.39 -3.38 16.63
CA ALA A 172 -5.32 -4.84 16.50
C ALA A 172 -5.41 -5.56 17.86
N LEU A 173 -4.72 -5.04 18.89
CA LEU A 173 -4.83 -5.55 20.26
C LEU A 173 -6.28 -5.48 20.78
N ALA A 174 -6.96 -4.35 20.55
CA ALA A 174 -8.36 -4.18 20.93
C ALA A 174 -9.26 -5.23 20.27
N PHE A 175 -9.16 -5.40 18.95
CA PHE A 175 -9.92 -6.41 18.21
C PHE A 175 -9.62 -7.84 18.67
N LEU A 176 -8.35 -8.16 18.96
CA LEU A 176 -7.96 -9.47 19.49
C LEU A 176 -8.61 -9.73 20.86
N GLY A 177 -8.59 -8.75 21.77
CA GLY A 177 -9.25 -8.90 23.06
C GLY A 177 -10.77 -8.99 22.96
N PHE A 178 -11.39 -8.27 22.02
CA PHE A 178 -12.84 -8.38 21.75
C PHE A 178 -13.19 -9.76 21.20
N PHE A 179 -12.34 -10.30 20.32
CA PHE A 179 -12.49 -11.66 19.80
C PHE A 179 -12.38 -12.70 20.91
N ILE A 180 -11.38 -12.60 21.79
CA ILE A 180 -11.27 -13.47 22.98
C ILE A 180 -12.53 -13.37 23.83
N GLN A 181 -13.01 -12.17 24.11
CA GLN A 181 -14.23 -11.95 24.89
C GLN A 181 -15.46 -12.63 24.28
N LEU A 182 -15.58 -12.59 22.95
CA LEU A 182 -16.65 -13.27 22.22
C LEU A 182 -16.58 -14.80 22.41
N LEU A 183 -15.37 -15.37 22.40
CA LEU A 183 -15.18 -16.82 22.57
C LEU A 183 -15.53 -17.30 23.99
N ILE A 184 -15.15 -16.54 25.02
CA ILE A 184 -15.27 -16.98 26.43
C ILE A 184 -16.58 -16.59 27.11
N ASP A 185 -17.40 -15.73 26.50
CA ASP A 185 -18.63 -15.17 27.10
C ASP A 185 -19.54 -16.21 27.81
N PRO A 186 -19.88 -17.38 27.24
CA PRO A 186 -20.76 -18.35 27.89
C PRO A 186 -20.09 -19.12 29.04
N VAL A 187 -18.76 -19.18 29.07
CA VAL A 187 -17.98 -20.03 29.99
C VAL A 187 -17.53 -19.28 31.24
N GLN A 188 -17.44 -17.95 31.18
CA GLN A 188 -17.03 -17.09 32.31
C GLN A 188 -17.83 -17.30 33.60
N LYS A 189 -19.08 -17.80 33.53
CA LYS A 189 -19.92 -18.08 34.70
C LYS A 189 -19.94 -19.55 35.13
N LYS A 190 -19.54 -20.48 34.26
CA LYS A 190 -19.67 -21.94 34.49
C LYS A 190 -18.39 -22.60 34.98
N GLN A 191 -17.21 -22.01 34.74
CA GLN A 191 -15.93 -22.64 35.06
C GLN A 191 -15.22 -22.02 36.26
N GLU A 192 -14.57 -22.87 37.05
CA GLU A 192 -13.82 -22.57 38.26
C GLU A 192 -12.48 -21.82 38.00
N THR A 193 -12.03 -21.70 36.76
CA THR A 193 -10.74 -21.07 36.45
C THR A 193 -10.82 -19.54 36.54
N GLY A 194 -10.34 -19.00 37.66
CA GLY A 194 -10.35 -17.56 37.94
C GLY A 194 -9.68 -16.67 36.87
N LEU A 195 -8.79 -17.22 36.03
CA LEU A 195 -8.11 -16.49 34.95
C LEU A 195 -9.09 -15.97 33.89
N LEU A 196 -10.01 -16.80 33.40
CA LEU A 196 -10.95 -16.43 32.32
C LEU A 196 -11.94 -15.36 32.79
N ARG A 197 -12.36 -15.43 34.05
CA ARG A 197 -13.24 -14.44 34.68
C ARG A 197 -12.52 -13.11 34.92
N LYS A 198 -11.24 -13.14 35.31
CA LYS A 198 -10.42 -11.95 35.54
C LYS A 198 -9.96 -11.27 34.25
N PHE A 199 -9.82 -12.03 33.15
CA PHE A 199 -9.38 -11.50 31.85
C PHE A 199 -10.20 -10.28 31.42
N GLN A 200 -11.53 -10.35 31.49
CA GLN A 200 -12.38 -9.28 31.00
C GLN A 200 -12.05 -7.91 31.65
N PRO A 201 -12.28 -7.68 32.95
CA PRO A 201 -12.02 -6.36 33.55
C PRO A 201 -10.54 -5.95 33.43
N TRP A 202 -9.61 -6.89 33.57
CA TRP A 202 -8.17 -6.63 33.46
C TRP A 202 -7.78 -6.11 32.06
N PHE A 203 -8.25 -6.77 31.01
CA PHE A 203 -7.96 -6.39 29.63
C PHE A 203 -8.45 -4.99 29.31
N TYR A 204 -9.73 -4.68 29.60
CA TYR A 204 -10.27 -3.35 29.28
C TYR A 204 -9.63 -2.25 30.12
N PHE A 205 -9.24 -2.53 31.37
CA PHE A 205 -8.53 -1.58 32.21
C PHE A 205 -7.13 -1.26 31.64
N LEU A 206 -6.36 -2.28 31.24
CA LEU A 206 -5.05 -2.07 30.60
C LEU A 206 -5.14 -1.50 29.18
N LEU A 207 -6.30 -1.61 28.53
CA LEU A 207 -6.52 -0.97 27.25
C LEU A 207 -6.65 0.56 27.37
N LEU A 208 -7.12 1.09 28.51
CA LEU A 208 -7.38 2.53 28.68
C LEU A 208 -6.12 3.41 28.48
N PRO A 209 -4.96 3.14 29.10
CA PRO A 209 -3.75 3.94 28.85
C PRO A 209 -3.28 3.87 27.39
N LEU A 210 -3.43 2.71 26.75
CA LEU A 210 -3.10 2.52 25.34
C LEU A 210 -4.06 3.31 24.41
N LEU A 211 -5.33 3.49 24.81
CA LEU A 211 -6.27 4.35 24.10
C LEU A 211 -5.89 5.83 24.20
N VAL A 212 -5.39 6.29 25.35
CA VAL A 212 -4.84 7.65 25.47
C VAL A 212 -3.72 7.85 24.46
N LEU A 213 -2.78 6.89 24.38
CA LEU A 213 -1.71 6.94 23.38
C LEU A 213 -2.25 6.93 21.94
N LEU A 214 -3.26 6.11 21.65
CA LEU A 214 -3.92 6.07 20.35
C LEU A 214 -4.50 7.43 19.96
N PHE A 215 -5.18 8.11 20.89
CA PHE A 215 -5.72 9.46 20.67
C PHE A 215 -4.64 10.50 20.45
N VAL A 216 -3.59 10.51 21.28
CA VAL A 216 -2.45 11.43 21.11
C VAL A 216 -1.83 11.23 19.72
N ALA A 217 -1.53 9.99 19.34
CA ALA A 217 -0.92 9.68 18.05
C ALA A 217 -1.78 10.12 16.86
N ILE A 218 -3.10 9.90 16.90
CA ILE A 218 -3.98 10.28 15.79
C ILE A 218 -4.24 11.79 15.74
N PHE A 219 -4.40 12.46 16.88
CA PHE A 219 -4.63 13.91 16.92
C PHE A 219 -3.42 14.70 16.44
N THR A 220 -2.19 14.30 16.79
CA THR A 220 -0.97 14.92 16.24
C THR A 220 -0.96 14.82 14.72
N ARG A 221 -1.29 13.64 14.16
CA ARG A 221 -1.34 13.44 12.70
C ARG A 221 -2.42 14.26 12.01
N ILE A 222 -3.58 14.42 12.63
CA ILE A 222 -4.66 15.26 12.10
C ILE A 222 -4.29 16.73 12.18
N SER A 223 -3.63 17.17 13.25
CA SER A 223 -3.15 18.54 13.41
C SER A 223 -2.11 18.90 12.34
N ASP A 224 -1.12 18.04 12.12
CA ASP A 224 -0.02 18.33 11.20
C ASP A 224 -0.45 18.34 9.72
N TYR A 225 -1.37 17.43 9.34
CA TYR A 225 -1.63 17.12 7.93
C TYR A 225 -3.12 17.17 7.54
N GLY A 226 -4.02 17.51 8.47
CA GLY A 226 -5.47 17.44 8.25
C GLY A 226 -6.05 16.03 8.21
N PHE A 227 -7.35 15.93 7.94
CA PHE A 227 -8.04 14.66 7.79
C PHE A 227 -7.71 13.99 6.44
N THR A 228 -7.49 12.67 6.50
CA THR A 228 -7.54 11.75 5.36
C THR A 228 -8.46 10.58 5.75
N GLU A 229 -8.93 9.77 4.79
CA GLU A 229 -9.89 8.71 5.08
C GLU A 229 -9.32 7.73 6.11
N ASN A 230 -8.05 7.34 5.96
CA ASN A 230 -7.37 6.47 6.92
C ASN A 230 -7.33 7.06 8.33
N ARG A 231 -7.00 8.36 8.47
CA ARG A 231 -6.97 9.02 9.79
C ARG A 231 -8.36 9.12 10.39
N TYR A 232 -9.36 9.39 9.56
CA TYR A 232 -10.76 9.42 9.96
C TYR A 232 -11.23 8.04 10.44
N PHE A 233 -10.94 6.96 9.72
CA PHE A 233 -11.30 5.59 10.11
C PHE A 233 -10.63 5.19 11.43
N VAL A 234 -9.34 5.49 11.60
CA VAL A 234 -8.63 5.22 12.87
C VAL A 234 -9.25 6.00 14.03
N LEU A 235 -9.57 7.29 13.83
CA LEU A 235 -10.20 8.11 14.87
C LEU A 235 -11.60 7.58 15.23
N ALA A 236 -12.43 7.26 14.24
CA ALA A 236 -13.76 6.69 14.45
C ALA A 236 -13.68 5.34 15.20
N LEU A 237 -12.73 4.47 14.82
CA LEU A 237 -12.46 3.23 15.53
C LEU A 237 -11.95 3.49 16.95
N ALA A 238 -11.09 4.46 17.18
CA ALA A 238 -10.59 4.80 18.52
C ALA A 238 -11.76 5.20 19.45
N PHE A 239 -12.67 6.06 18.99
CA PHE A 239 -13.89 6.40 19.74
C PHE A 239 -14.79 5.19 19.98
N TRP A 240 -14.95 4.32 18.98
CA TRP A 240 -15.75 3.12 19.11
C TRP A 240 -15.16 2.12 20.11
N ILE A 241 -13.86 1.83 20.03
CA ILE A 241 -13.14 0.96 20.97
C ILE A 241 -13.26 1.51 22.39
N THR A 242 -13.13 2.83 22.54
CA THR A 242 -13.30 3.51 23.84
C THR A 242 -14.72 3.31 24.38
N GLY A 243 -15.74 3.49 23.54
CA GLY A 243 -17.13 3.24 23.90
C GLY A 243 -17.37 1.79 24.33
N ILE A 244 -16.82 0.82 23.61
CA ILE A 244 -16.89 -0.61 23.97
C ILE A 244 -16.15 -0.89 25.29
N ALA A 245 -14.97 -0.29 25.50
CA ALA A 245 -14.20 -0.47 26.73
C ALA A 245 -14.97 0.04 27.96
N PHE A 246 -15.53 1.25 27.87
CA PHE A 246 -16.38 1.79 28.94
C PHE A 246 -17.65 0.98 29.14
N TYR A 247 -18.33 0.57 28.07
CA TYR A 247 -19.48 -0.32 28.16
C TYR A 247 -19.13 -1.61 28.90
N MET A 248 -17.98 -2.22 28.62
CA MET A 248 -17.56 -3.48 29.26
C MET A 248 -17.09 -3.33 30.70
N LEU A 249 -16.59 -2.15 31.09
CA LEU A 249 -16.20 -1.85 32.47
C LEU A 249 -17.40 -1.43 33.33
N LEU A 250 -18.32 -0.63 32.79
CA LEU A 250 -19.39 0.03 33.56
C LEU A 250 -20.74 -0.72 33.51
N SER A 251 -21.03 -1.45 32.42
CA SER A 251 -22.35 -2.10 32.27
C SER A 251 -22.52 -3.30 33.20
N ARG A 252 -23.68 -3.35 33.86
CA ARG A 252 -24.13 -4.50 34.68
C ARG A 252 -24.62 -5.67 33.84
N GLN A 253 -25.18 -5.41 32.66
CA GLN A 253 -25.72 -6.43 31.74
C GLN A 253 -24.95 -6.40 30.42
N LYS A 254 -23.89 -7.19 30.36
CA LYS A 254 -22.96 -7.25 29.22
C LYS A 254 -23.50 -8.21 28.17
N GLN A 255 -23.94 -7.65 27.05
CA GLN A 255 -24.33 -8.35 25.84
C GLN A 255 -23.26 -8.15 24.76
N VAL A 256 -22.63 -9.24 24.32
CA VAL A 256 -21.54 -9.18 23.32
C VAL A 256 -22.04 -8.85 21.92
N ARG A 257 -23.35 -9.03 21.64
CA ARG A 257 -23.96 -8.66 20.34
C ARG A 257 -23.72 -7.20 19.95
N TYR A 258 -23.60 -6.30 20.94
CA TYR A 258 -23.39 -4.89 20.66
C TYR A 258 -22.04 -4.60 20.02
N PHE A 259 -21.05 -5.49 20.09
CA PHE A 259 -19.77 -5.30 19.40
C PHE A 259 -20.00 -5.27 17.89
N ALA A 260 -20.59 -6.32 17.33
CA ALA A 260 -20.88 -6.39 15.90
C ALA A 260 -21.94 -5.37 15.47
N MET A 261 -23.00 -5.17 16.27
CA MET A 261 -24.08 -4.22 15.96
C MET A 261 -23.58 -2.77 15.86
N SER A 262 -22.86 -2.30 16.89
CA SER A 262 -22.41 -0.90 16.91
C SER A 262 -21.30 -0.64 15.89
N LEU A 263 -20.43 -1.63 15.61
CA LEU A 263 -19.40 -1.50 14.58
C LEU A 263 -20.02 -1.46 13.18
N ALA A 264 -21.01 -2.31 12.89
CA ALA A 264 -21.72 -2.29 11.61
C ALA A 264 -22.42 -0.94 11.40
N LEU A 265 -23.11 -0.44 12.44
CA LEU A 265 -23.75 0.87 12.40
C LEU A 265 -22.74 2.00 12.16
N LEU A 266 -21.60 1.99 12.87
CA LEU A 266 -20.54 2.97 12.70
C LEU A 266 -20.02 2.98 11.26
N ILE A 267 -19.70 1.80 10.71
CA ILE A 267 -19.19 1.66 9.33
C ILE A 267 -20.17 2.23 8.32
N LEU A 268 -21.47 1.95 8.48
CA LEU A 268 -22.50 2.53 7.62
C LEU A 268 -22.54 4.05 7.75
N LEU A 269 -22.59 4.59 8.97
CA LEU A 269 -22.66 6.03 9.22
C LEU A 269 -21.47 6.82 8.65
N ILE A 270 -20.24 6.29 8.78
CA ILE A 270 -19.04 6.98 8.31
C ILE A 270 -18.81 6.85 6.80
N SER A 271 -19.56 6.01 6.11
CA SER A 271 -19.36 5.74 4.67
C SER A 271 -20.01 6.78 3.74
N PHE A 272 -20.99 7.56 4.24
CA PHE A 272 -21.77 8.50 3.41
C PHE A 272 -22.07 9.82 4.15
N GLY A 273 -22.65 10.77 3.42
CA GLY A 273 -23.09 12.06 3.96
C GLY A 273 -21.95 13.05 4.21
N PRO A 274 -22.28 14.29 4.63
CA PRO A 274 -21.30 15.35 4.86
C PRO A 274 -20.38 15.06 6.07
N TRP A 275 -20.83 14.21 7.00
CA TRP A 275 -20.04 13.68 8.11
C TRP A 275 -19.22 12.44 7.73
N GLY A 276 -19.40 11.89 6.53
CA GLY A 276 -18.68 10.70 6.08
C GLY A 276 -17.19 10.96 5.90
N ALA A 277 -16.38 9.90 6.01
CA ALA A 277 -14.93 9.96 5.94
C ALA A 277 -14.42 10.68 4.67
N PHE A 278 -15.05 10.40 3.52
CA PHE A 278 -14.67 11.00 2.23
C PHE A 278 -14.96 12.50 2.18
N SER A 279 -16.14 12.94 2.61
CA SER A 279 -16.54 14.35 2.58
C SER A 279 -15.73 15.20 3.57
N VAL A 280 -15.51 14.68 4.78
CA VAL A 280 -14.68 15.36 5.80
C VAL A 280 -13.24 15.46 5.34
N SER A 281 -12.67 14.39 4.77
CA SER A 281 -11.29 14.38 4.28
C SER A 281 -11.10 15.31 3.09
N ALA A 282 -12.00 15.29 2.10
CA ALA A 282 -11.96 16.20 0.97
C ALA A 282 -12.02 17.67 1.41
N LYS A 283 -12.94 18.02 2.33
CA LYS A 283 -13.06 19.38 2.88
C LYS A 283 -11.80 19.79 3.65
N SER A 284 -11.26 18.91 4.47
CA SER A 284 -10.05 19.19 5.24
C SER A 284 -8.84 19.41 4.33
N GLN A 285 -8.66 18.57 3.29
CA GLN A 285 -7.54 18.71 2.35
C GLN A 285 -7.69 19.95 1.47
N LEU A 286 -8.91 20.34 1.10
CA LEU A 286 -9.17 21.61 0.42
C LEU A 286 -8.79 22.82 1.31
N ASN A 287 -9.12 22.78 2.60
CA ASN A 287 -8.73 23.84 3.54
C ASN A 287 -7.21 23.89 3.75
N GLN A 288 -6.55 22.72 3.81
CA GLN A 288 -5.09 22.65 3.87
C GLN A 288 -4.44 23.20 2.60
N PHE A 289 -5.02 22.93 1.42
CA PHE A 289 -4.60 23.53 0.16
C PHE A 289 -4.72 25.06 0.19
N ALA A 290 -5.84 25.60 0.67
CA ALA A 290 -6.04 27.03 0.79
C ALA A 290 -5.00 27.67 1.72
N LYS A 291 -4.74 27.04 2.87
CA LYS A 291 -3.74 27.50 3.85
C LYS A 291 -2.35 27.52 3.23
N ILE A 292 -1.88 26.40 2.70
CA ILE A 292 -0.53 26.33 2.13
C ILE A 292 -0.40 27.31 0.95
N TYR A 293 -1.39 27.40 0.05
CA TYR A 293 -1.34 28.34 -1.05
C TYR A 293 -1.23 29.80 -0.59
N SER A 294 -1.92 30.18 0.50
CA SER A 294 -1.79 31.51 1.09
C SER A 294 -0.38 31.78 1.64
N GLU A 295 0.24 30.78 2.28
CA GLU A 295 1.61 30.85 2.80
C GLU A 295 2.62 30.96 1.65
N ILE A 296 2.44 30.18 0.58
CA ILE A 296 3.25 30.25 -0.64
C ILE A 296 3.21 31.66 -1.25
N LYS A 297 2.00 32.24 -1.37
CA LYS A 297 1.82 33.59 -1.91
C LYS A 297 2.48 34.64 -1.02
N ALA A 298 2.39 34.50 0.31
CA ALA A 298 3.04 35.40 1.26
C ALA A 298 4.57 35.35 1.20
N LYS A 299 5.14 34.20 0.78
CA LYS A 299 6.59 34.00 0.62
C LYS A 299 7.08 34.27 -0.82
N ASP A 300 6.33 35.03 -1.61
CA ASP A 300 6.68 35.33 -3.01
C ASP A 300 7.00 34.06 -3.82
N PHE A 301 6.19 33.01 -3.60
CA PHE A 301 6.30 31.71 -4.26
C PHE A 301 7.63 30.98 -4.03
N LYS A 302 8.38 31.33 -2.98
CA LYS A 302 9.61 30.64 -2.55
C LYS A 302 9.34 29.79 -1.31
N ILE A 303 9.47 28.48 -1.44
CA ILE A 303 9.02 27.52 -0.44
C ILE A 303 10.12 26.53 -0.07
N THR A 304 10.08 25.99 1.13
CA THR A 304 11.00 24.94 1.56
C THR A 304 10.65 23.58 0.93
N SER A 305 11.61 22.66 0.93
CA SER A 305 11.39 21.25 0.53
C SER A 305 10.19 20.60 1.25
N LYS A 306 10.08 20.79 2.57
CA LYS A 306 8.96 20.27 3.38
C LYS A 306 7.60 20.83 2.95
N GLU A 307 7.53 22.12 2.65
CA GLU A 307 6.31 22.76 2.14
C GLU A 307 5.96 22.25 0.74
N ASN A 308 6.96 22.02 -0.11
CA ASN A 308 6.77 21.44 -1.43
C ASN A 308 6.24 19.99 -1.34
N GLU A 309 6.75 19.17 -0.41
CA GLU A 309 6.22 17.83 -0.15
C GLU A 309 4.75 17.88 0.30
N GLN A 310 4.42 18.79 1.22
CA GLN A 310 3.04 18.97 1.68
C GLN A 310 2.12 19.42 0.55
N PHE A 311 2.53 20.42 -0.24
CA PHE A 311 1.79 20.90 -1.41
C PHE A 311 1.53 19.77 -2.41
N THR A 312 2.59 19.05 -2.77
CA THR A 312 2.53 17.91 -3.72
C THR A 312 1.58 16.83 -3.21
N SER A 313 1.66 16.49 -1.92
CA SER A 313 0.81 15.49 -1.30
C SER A 313 -0.67 15.88 -1.33
N ILE A 314 -1.00 17.13 -1.01
CA ILE A 314 -2.37 17.65 -1.01
C ILE A 314 -2.93 17.67 -2.44
N VAL A 315 -2.17 18.19 -3.41
CA VAL A 315 -2.60 18.26 -4.82
C VAL A 315 -2.84 16.86 -5.38
N ARG A 316 -1.91 15.93 -5.13
CA ARG A 316 -2.06 14.53 -5.51
C ARG A 316 -3.32 13.92 -4.90
N TYR A 317 -3.57 14.13 -3.61
CA TYR A 317 -4.77 13.66 -2.94
C TYR A 317 -6.03 14.21 -3.62
N LEU A 318 -6.13 15.53 -3.82
CA LEU A 318 -7.31 16.14 -4.44
C LEU A 318 -7.53 15.64 -5.87
N PHE A 319 -6.45 15.41 -6.63
CA PHE A 319 -6.53 14.83 -7.97
C PHE A 319 -7.04 13.39 -7.96
N GLU A 320 -6.44 12.51 -7.14
CA GLU A 320 -6.83 11.10 -7.02
C GLU A 320 -8.28 10.93 -6.56
N LYS A 321 -8.76 11.84 -5.71
CA LYS A 321 -10.12 11.87 -5.18
C LYS A 321 -11.12 12.61 -6.06
N LYS A 322 -10.70 13.13 -7.22
CA LYS A 322 -11.54 13.92 -8.14
C LYS A 322 -12.20 15.11 -7.45
N GLN A 323 -11.41 15.81 -6.64
CA GLN A 323 -11.77 17.01 -5.89
C GLN A 323 -10.91 18.22 -6.28
N LEU A 324 -10.02 18.09 -7.27
CA LEU A 324 -9.09 19.16 -7.66
C LEU A 324 -9.82 20.33 -8.34
N ASP A 325 -10.95 20.08 -9.00
CA ASP A 325 -11.84 21.12 -9.54
C ASP A 325 -12.26 22.15 -8.46
N LYS A 326 -12.37 21.70 -7.21
CA LYS A 326 -12.75 22.54 -6.07
C LYS A 326 -11.71 23.57 -5.66
N VAL A 327 -10.48 23.50 -6.19
CA VAL A 327 -9.48 24.56 -5.96
C VAL A 327 -9.67 25.77 -6.88
N LYS A 328 -10.59 25.71 -7.85
CA LYS A 328 -10.89 26.83 -8.77
C LYS A 328 -11.14 28.18 -8.08
N PRO A 329 -11.91 28.27 -6.97
CA PRO A 329 -12.10 29.54 -6.27
C PRO A 329 -10.82 30.09 -5.62
N ILE A 330 -9.83 29.23 -5.35
CA ILE A 330 -8.56 29.58 -4.70
C ILE A 330 -7.55 30.05 -5.76
N LEU A 331 -7.46 29.34 -6.88
CA LEU A 331 -6.47 29.60 -7.93
C LEU A 331 -6.96 30.53 -9.04
N GLY A 332 -8.27 30.74 -9.17
CA GLY A 332 -8.89 31.47 -10.28
C GLY A 332 -9.02 30.68 -11.58
N PHE A 333 -8.50 29.45 -11.66
CA PHE A 333 -8.67 28.54 -12.79
C PHE A 333 -8.86 27.10 -12.31
N ASN A 334 -9.45 26.25 -13.16
CA ASN A 334 -9.60 24.83 -12.86
C ASN A 334 -8.36 24.05 -13.37
N PRO A 335 -7.54 23.44 -12.48
CA PRO A 335 -6.40 22.64 -12.91
C PRO A 335 -6.79 21.43 -13.77
N THR A 336 -7.94 20.82 -13.49
CA THR A 336 -8.41 19.63 -14.22
C THR A 336 -8.77 19.94 -15.67
N ASP A 337 -9.23 21.16 -15.96
CA ASP A 337 -9.52 21.59 -17.34
C ASP A 337 -8.24 22.04 -18.06
N LYS A 338 -7.29 22.64 -17.31
CA LYS A 338 -6.05 23.20 -17.86
C LYS A 338 -5.04 22.12 -18.24
N PHE A 339 -4.94 21.05 -17.46
CA PHE A 339 -3.92 20.03 -17.62
C PHE A 339 -4.53 18.71 -18.09
N ASN A 340 -4.10 18.19 -19.24
CA ASN A 340 -4.50 16.87 -19.75
C ASN A 340 -3.62 15.75 -19.14
N THR A 341 -3.43 15.80 -17.83
CA THR A 341 -2.45 14.98 -17.12
C THR A 341 -3.10 13.69 -16.64
N LYS A 342 -2.55 12.54 -17.04
CA LYS A 342 -3.07 11.22 -16.62
C LYS A 342 -2.52 10.73 -15.28
N TYR A 343 -1.39 11.30 -14.83
CA TYR A 343 -0.67 10.80 -13.64
C TYR A 343 -0.66 11.82 -12.50
N ALA A 344 -0.99 11.34 -11.29
CA ALA A 344 -1.16 12.18 -10.11
C ALA A 344 0.14 12.82 -9.56
N TYR A 345 1.32 12.34 -9.97
CA TYR A 345 2.60 12.99 -9.61
C TYR A 345 2.93 14.17 -10.54
N GLN A 346 2.47 14.13 -11.79
CA GLN A 346 2.74 15.17 -12.78
C GLN A 346 1.90 16.43 -12.50
N ILE A 347 0.64 16.26 -12.10
CA ILE A 347 -0.28 17.39 -11.86
C ILE A 347 0.23 18.38 -10.80
N ALA A 348 0.95 17.89 -9.78
CA ALA A 348 1.56 18.75 -8.77
C ALA A 348 2.72 19.57 -9.34
N ASN A 349 3.55 18.96 -10.19
CA ASN A 349 4.62 19.64 -10.91
C ASN A 349 4.04 20.69 -11.88
N ASP A 350 3.07 20.29 -12.71
CA ASP A 350 2.42 21.18 -13.69
C ASP A 350 1.82 22.43 -13.00
N LEU A 351 1.19 22.21 -11.84
CA LEU A 351 0.62 23.29 -11.05
C LEU A 351 1.69 24.18 -10.42
N ARG A 352 2.76 23.59 -9.86
CA ARG A 352 3.89 24.34 -9.29
C ARG A 352 4.57 25.22 -10.35
N ASP A 353 4.82 24.65 -11.52
CA ASP A 353 5.49 25.33 -12.63
C ASP A 353 4.61 26.46 -13.20
N THR A 354 3.30 26.22 -13.29
CA THR A 354 2.30 27.25 -13.65
C THR A 354 2.27 28.39 -12.65
N LEU A 355 2.36 28.09 -11.35
CA LEU A 355 2.41 29.07 -10.27
C LEU A 355 3.79 29.71 -10.11
N LYS A 356 4.80 29.27 -10.87
CA LYS A 356 6.20 29.71 -10.80
C LYS A 356 6.81 29.57 -9.40
N VAL A 357 6.43 28.51 -8.69
CA VAL A 357 6.92 28.23 -7.33
C VAL A 357 8.36 27.72 -7.39
N GLN A 358 9.24 28.37 -6.62
CA GLN A 358 10.64 28.02 -6.47
C GLN A 358 10.86 27.26 -5.16
N VAL A 359 11.38 26.04 -5.25
CA VAL A 359 11.71 25.23 -4.07
C VAL A 359 13.14 25.53 -3.64
N ILE A 360 13.30 25.99 -2.40
CA ILE A 360 14.58 26.21 -1.74
C ILE A 360 14.92 24.94 -0.98
N TYR A 361 16.06 24.35 -1.31
CA TYR A 361 16.59 23.15 -0.67
C TYR A 361 17.66 23.52 0.35
N ASP A 362 17.61 22.89 1.53
CA ASP A 362 18.64 22.99 2.56
C ASP A 362 19.65 21.82 2.40
N PRO A 363 20.91 22.10 2.02
CA PRO A 363 21.92 21.05 1.81
C PRO A 363 22.22 20.19 3.04
N LYS A 364 21.88 20.64 4.25
CA LYS A 364 22.14 19.92 5.49
C LYS A 364 21.05 18.91 5.85
N THR A 365 19.83 19.13 5.39
CA THR A 365 18.64 18.37 5.82
C THR A 365 17.92 17.69 4.65
N ASP A 366 18.03 18.23 3.44
CA ASP A 366 17.42 17.67 2.24
C ASP A 366 18.37 16.70 1.53
N PHE A 367 18.05 15.40 1.58
CA PHE A 367 18.74 14.38 0.79
C PHE A 367 18.23 14.45 -0.66
N ILE A 368 18.92 15.21 -1.51
CA ILE A 368 18.59 15.27 -2.94
C ILE A 368 19.21 14.05 -3.63
N SER A 369 18.47 12.93 -3.72
CA SER A 369 18.81 11.91 -4.72
C SER A 369 18.47 12.46 -6.11
N SER A 370 19.34 13.31 -6.66
CA SER A 370 19.19 13.87 -8.01
C SER A 370 19.70 12.85 -9.02
N TYR A 371 18.87 11.85 -9.28
CA TYR A 371 19.05 11.04 -10.48
C TYR A 371 18.70 11.88 -11.70
N ARG A 372 19.61 11.97 -12.68
CA ARG A 372 19.30 12.56 -13.98
C ARG A 372 19.17 11.44 -14.99
N THR A 373 18.03 11.37 -15.66
CA THR A 373 17.77 10.35 -16.66
C THR A 373 17.71 10.95 -18.06
N PHE A 374 18.46 10.35 -18.96
CA PHE A 374 18.60 10.78 -20.34
C PHE A 374 18.09 9.68 -21.27
N ASN A 375 17.20 10.05 -22.20
CA ASN A 375 16.57 9.11 -23.11
C ASN A 375 16.95 9.42 -24.56
N LEU A 376 17.31 8.38 -25.31
CA LEU A 376 17.47 8.42 -26.76
C LEU A 376 16.14 8.81 -27.43
N ASP A 377 16.21 9.59 -28.51
CA ASP A 377 15.07 9.81 -29.40
C ASP A 377 14.65 8.47 -30.06
N GLN A 378 13.55 7.88 -29.57
CA GLN A 378 13.06 6.59 -30.03
C GLN A 378 12.32 6.66 -31.38
N ASN A 379 12.07 7.86 -31.91
CA ASN A 379 11.43 8.03 -33.21
C ASN A 379 12.40 7.85 -34.39
N LYS A 380 13.71 7.73 -34.12
CA LYS A 380 14.73 7.50 -35.14
C LYS A 380 15.12 6.02 -35.21
N PRO A 381 15.23 5.43 -36.42
CA PRO A 381 15.66 4.06 -36.57
C PRO A 381 17.13 3.89 -36.15
N VAL A 382 17.44 2.72 -35.58
CA VAL A 382 18.82 2.33 -35.25
C VAL A 382 19.44 1.67 -36.48
N ASP A 383 20.50 2.26 -37.02
CA ASP A 383 21.25 1.66 -38.13
C ASP A 383 22.15 0.52 -37.63
N ILE A 384 21.96 -0.65 -38.23
CA ILE A 384 22.69 -1.89 -37.93
C ILE A 384 23.67 -2.27 -39.05
N LYS A 385 23.77 -1.48 -40.12
CA LYS A 385 24.58 -1.83 -41.30
C LYS A 385 26.06 -1.97 -40.92
N GLY A 386 26.64 -3.12 -41.25
CA GLY A 386 28.04 -3.44 -40.98
C GLY A 386 28.30 -4.16 -39.65
N PHE A 387 27.26 -4.53 -38.91
CA PHE A 387 27.34 -5.37 -37.71
C PHE A 387 26.54 -6.67 -37.91
N ASP A 388 26.99 -7.75 -37.29
CA ASP A 388 26.43 -9.09 -37.46
C ASP A 388 25.39 -9.42 -36.37
N LEU A 389 25.53 -8.84 -35.18
CA LEU A 389 24.70 -9.11 -34.01
C LEU A 389 24.19 -7.82 -33.38
N LEU A 390 22.95 -7.86 -32.86
CA LEU A 390 22.37 -6.81 -32.01
C LEU A 390 21.70 -7.46 -30.78
N LYS A 391 22.03 -6.96 -29.59
CA LYS A 391 21.36 -7.37 -28.35
C LYS A 391 21.06 -6.19 -27.46
N TRP A 392 19.84 -6.16 -26.91
CA TRP A 392 19.47 -5.22 -25.86
C TRP A 392 20.00 -5.71 -24.50
N VAL A 393 20.62 -4.80 -23.75
CA VAL A 393 21.24 -5.08 -22.46
C VAL A 393 20.88 -4.01 -21.43
N ARG A 394 21.00 -4.35 -20.15
CA ARG A 394 20.84 -3.42 -19.04
C ARG A 394 22.08 -3.45 -18.17
N PHE A 395 22.75 -2.30 -18.10
CA PHE A 395 23.88 -2.08 -17.22
C PHE A 395 23.38 -1.65 -15.84
N ASN A 396 23.86 -2.35 -14.83
CA ASN A 396 23.77 -2.02 -13.41
C ASN A 396 25.04 -2.60 -12.76
N ASN A 397 25.52 -2.05 -11.65
CA ASN A 397 26.79 -2.38 -10.98
C ASN A 397 26.95 -3.85 -10.54
N ALA A 398 25.95 -4.71 -10.79
CA ALA A 398 25.91 -6.10 -10.36
C ALA A 398 25.55 -7.10 -11.49
N VAL A 399 25.43 -6.66 -12.74
CA VAL A 399 24.95 -7.52 -13.84
C VAL A 399 25.96 -7.61 -14.97
N GLU A 400 26.45 -8.81 -15.22
CA GLU A 400 27.24 -9.15 -16.40
C GLU A 400 26.33 -9.37 -17.62
N ASN A 401 26.58 -8.63 -18.70
CA ASN A 401 25.80 -8.73 -19.92
C ASN A 401 26.60 -9.49 -20.99
N ARG A 402 26.21 -10.73 -21.29
CA ARG A 402 26.86 -11.54 -22.34
C ARG A 402 26.22 -11.35 -23.71
N VAL A 403 27.03 -11.10 -24.73
CA VAL A 403 26.65 -11.02 -26.14
C VAL A 403 27.66 -11.85 -26.94
N SER A 404 27.23 -12.96 -27.54
CA SER A 404 28.14 -13.95 -28.15
C SER A 404 29.21 -14.42 -27.14
N ALA A 405 30.49 -14.42 -27.52
CA ALA A 405 31.63 -14.77 -26.68
C ALA A 405 32.10 -13.64 -25.73
N TYR A 406 31.46 -12.47 -25.78
CA TYR A 406 31.89 -11.27 -25.04
C TYR A 406 30.98 -10.95 -23.86
N ALA A 407 31.56 -10.59 -22.73
CA ALA A 407 30.86 -10.13 -21.54
C ALA A 407 31.16 -8.65 -21.27
N PHE A 408 30.11 -7.85 -21.09
CA PHE A 408 30.20 -6.41 -20.82
C PHE A 408 29.76 -6.14 -19.38
N GLN A 409 30.63 -5.48 -18.62
CA GLN A 409 30.38 -5.11 -17.23
C GLN A 409 30.62 -3.60 -17.03
N LEU A 410 29.66 -2.92 -16.40
CA LEU A 410 29.80 -1.52 -16.01
C LEU A 410 30.37 -1.47 -14.58
N ASP A 411 31.46 -0.73 -14.41
CA ASP A 411 32.09 -0.53 -13.10
C ASP A 411 31.49 0.67 -12.33
N SER A 412 31.98 0.88 -11.11
CA SER A 412 31.54 1.97 -10.22
C SER A 412 32.09 3.36 -10.59
N VAL A 413 32.88 3.48 -11.67
CA VAL A 413 33.59 4.70 -12.08
C VAL A 413 33.40 5.00 -13.57
N ASN A 414 32.25 4.60 -14.12
CA ASN A 414 31.82 4.84 -15.52
C ASN A 414 32.69 4.18 -16.59
N ASN A 415 33.24 3.00 -16.36
CA ASN A 415 33.91 2.22 -17.41
C ASN A 415 33.11 0.97 -17.76
N ILE A 416 33.12 0.60 -19.04
CA ILE A 416 32.67 -0.70 -19.50
C ILE A 416 33.90 -1.58 -19.74
N ALA A 417 34.05 -2.62 -18.92
CA ALA A 417 35.02 -3.66 -19.11
C ALA A 417 34.44 -4.75 -20.02
N VAL A 418 35.21 -5.18 -21.02
CA VAL A 418 34.85 -6.23 -21.98
C VAL A 418 35.74 -7.45 -21.78
N TYR A 419 35.14 -8.60 -21.54
CA TYR A 419 35.82 -9.87 -21.31
C TYR A 419 35.50 -10.89 -22.41
N ARG A 420 36.44 -11.78 -22.74
CA ARG A 420 36.21 -13.01 -23.52
C ARG A 420 36.87 -14.15 -22.76
N SER A 421 36.12 -15.22 -22.50
CA SER A 421 36.60 -16.38 -21.71
C SER A 421 37.32 -15.96 -20.41
N ASP A 422 36.71 -15.04 -19.66
CA ASP A 422 37.20 -14.48 -18.39
C ASP A 422 38.51 -13.67 -18.45
N SER A 423 39.06 -13.44 -19.65
CA SER A 423 40.19 -12.52 -19.87
C SER A 423 39.69 -11.14 -20.28
N LEU A 424 40.20 -10.08 -19.64
CA LEU A 424 39.89 -8.69 -19.97
C LEU A 424 40.53 -8.34 -21.33
N ILE A 425 39.72 -7.93 -22.30
CA ILE A 425 40.19 -7.53 -23.63
C ILE A 425 40.36 -6.02 -23.69
N GLU A 426 39.35 -5.26 -23.23
CA GLU A 426 39.31 -3.82 -23.40
C GLU A 426 38.51 -3.16 -22.27
N THR A 427 38.83 -1.90 -21.97
CA THR A 427 38.08 -1.08 -21.02
C THR A 427 37.78 0.27 -21.66
N VAL A 428 36.51 0.63 -21.68
CA VAL A 428 36.02 1.83 -22.36
C VAL A 428 35.54 2.83 -21.33
N ASN A 429 36.16 4.01 -21.33
CA ASN A 429 35.81 5.08 -20.40
C ASN A 429 34.61 5.88 -20.91
N LEU A 430 33.56 5.99 -20.09
CA LEU A 430 32.34 6.73 -20.42
C LEU A 430 32.31 8.16 -19.86
N ASN A 431 33.38 8.65 -19.24
CA ASN A 431 33.39 9.98 -18.62
C ASN A 431 33.19 11.10 -19.64
N ASP A 432 33.73 10.96 -20.85
CA ASP A 432 33.52 11.97 -21.90
C ASP A 432 32.07 11.98 -22.38
N LEU A 433 31.46 10.80 -22.52
CA LEU A 433 30.02 10.71 -22.79
C LEU A 433 29.21 11.37 -21.65
N VAL A 434 29.56 11.11 -20.38
CA VAL A 434 28.90 11.73 -19.23
C VAL A 434 29.08 13.25 -19.21
N ARG A 435 30.23 13.79 -19.65
CA ARG A 435 30.48 15.24 -19.75
C ARG A 435 29.66 15.92 -20.84
N GLU A 436 29.43 15.23 -21.95
CA GLU A 436 28.65 15.75 -23.08
C GLU A 436 27.13 15.75 -22.83
N LEU A 437 26.66 15.02 -21.81
CA LEU A 437 25.27 15.01 -21.40
C LEU A 437 24.88 16.36 -20.75
N PRO A 438 23.70 16.93 -21.08
CA PRO A 438 23.29 18.23 -20.56
C PRO A 438 23.21 18.28 -19.03
N ALA A 439 23.56 19.43 -18.45
CA ALA A 439 23.52 19.62 -16.99
C ALA A 439 22.10 19.69 -16.39
N THR A 440 21.07 19.91 -17.20
CA THR A 440 19.67 20.11 -16.80
C THR A 440 18.96 18.80 -16.44
N GLN A 441 17.90 18.86 -15.61
CA GLN A 441 17.37 17.70 -14.88
C GLN A 441 16.74 16.58 -15.72
N GLU A 442 16.12 16.85 -16.87
CA GLU A 442 15.56 15.80 -17.74
C GLU A 442 15.60 16.23 -19.20
N TYR A 443 16.21 15.42 -20.07
CA TYR A 443 16.01 15.50 -21.52
C TYR A 443 15.45 14.19 -22.03
N ARG A 444 14.30 14.29 -22.69
CA ARG A 444 13.78 13.27 -23.60
C ARG A 444 14.24 13.71 -24.99
N GLU A 445 14.84 12.80 -25.75
CA GLU A 445 15.31 13.03 -27.14
C GLU A 445 16.76 13.50 -27.32
N ILE A 446 17.72 12.84 -26.66
CA ILE A 446 19.15 13.05 -27.00
C ILE A 446 19.45 12.46 -28.39
N PRO A 447 20.17 13.20 -29.27
CA PRO A 447 20.61 12.67 -30.56
C PRO A 447 21.46 11.40 -30.41
N PRO A 448 21.29 10.38 -31.28
CA PRO A 448 22.01 9.11 -31.18
C PRO A 448 23.53 9.22 -31.06
N TYR A 449 24.15 10.18 -31.76
CA TYR A 449 25.61 10.34 -31.74
C TYR A 449 26.18 10.73 -30.37
N LYS A 450 25.39 11.39 -29.50
CA LYS A 450 25.78 11.70 -28.11
C LYS A 450 25.54 10.57 -27.12
N MET A 451 24.82 9.53 -27.56
CA MET A 451 24.46 8.35 -26.77
C MET A 451 25.15 7.10 -27.32
N THR A 452 26.15 7.26 -28.18
CA THR A 452 26.84 6.15 -28.86
C THR A 452 28.30 6.12 -28.47
N VAL A 453 28.79 4.92 -28.14
CA VAL A 453 30.20 4.64 -27.91
C VAL A 453 30.62 3.53 -28.86
N ASN A 454 31.70 3.74 -29.60
CA ASN A 454 32.29 2.70 -30.45
C ASN A 454 33.50 2.11 -29.76
N ILE A 455 33.66 0.79 -29.89
CA ILE A 455 34.74 -0.01 -29.34
C ILE A 455 35.41 -0.68 -30.54
N VAL A 456 36.71 -0.48 -30.67
CA VAL A 456 37.50 -1.02 -31.78
C VAL A 456 38.63 -1.82 -31.17
N SER A 457 38.50 -3.14 -31.24
CA SER A 457 39.46 -4.11 -30.75
C SER A 457 40.06 -4.89 -31.92
N ASP A 458 41.19 -5.56 -31.68
CA ASP A 458 41.80 -6.48 -32.64
C ASP A 458 40.89 -7.67 -32.97
N SER A 459 39.98 -8.03 -32.05
CA SER A 459 39.12 -9.23 -32.18
C SER A 459 37.68 -8.95 -32.60
N PHE A 460 37.18 -7.74 -32.40
CA PHE A 460 35.82 -7.34 -32.80
C PHE A 460 35.69 -5.81 -32.88
N ASN A 461 34.67 -5.35 -33.60
CA ASN A 461 34.18 -3.98 -33.50
C ASN A 461 32.80 -4.01 -32.82
N ALA A 462 32.61 -3.20 -31.79
CA ALA A 462 31.30 -3.02 -31.18
C ALA A 462 30.84 -1.57 -31.17
N ARG A 463 29.52 -1.39 -31.22
CA ARG A 463 28.85 -0.12 -31.00
C ARG A 463 27.84 -0.27 -29.88
N ILE A 464 28.00 0.52 -28.83
CA ILE A 464 27.06 0.61 -27.72
C ILE A 464 26.22 1.87 -27.92
N LEU A 465 24.95 1.70 -28.24
CA LEU A 465 23.97 2.77 -28.33
C LEU A 465 23.10 2.76 -27.07
N PHE A 466 23.30 3.73 -26.19
CA PHE A 466 22.50 3.88 -24.98
C PHE A 466 21.10 4.38 -25.32
N LYS A 467 20.10 3.59 -24.91
CA LYS A 467 18.69 3.96 -24.98
C LYS A 467 18.31 4.87 -23.82
N GLU A 468 18.83 4.56 -22.63
CA GLU A 468 18.55 5.31 -21.41
C GLU A 468 19.77 5.27 -20.49
N ILE A 469 20.14 6.42 -19.93
CA ILE A 469 21.23 6.55 -18.95
C ILE A 469 20.70 7.27 -17.74
N SER A 470 20.87 6.67 -16.56
CA SER A 470 20.58 7.30 -15.27
C SER A 470 21.87 7.60 -14.54
N LEU A 471 22.12 8.88 -14.26
CA LEU A 471 23.27 9.35 -13.50
C LEU A 471 22.88 9.58 -12.05
N ASP A 472 23.67 9.06 -11.13
CA ASP A 472 23.63 9.40 -9.71
C ASP A 472 24.53 10.61 -9.43
N ASN A 473 23.92 11.69 -8.95
CA ASN A 473 24.64 12.88 -8.49
C ASN A 473 24.75 12.94 -6.94
N SER A 474 24.38 11.87 -6.21
CA SER A 474 24.30 11.89 -4.74
C SER A 474 25.66 11.81 -4.02
N ILE A 475 26.76 11.55 -4.75
CA ILE A 475 28.08 11.32 -4.15
C ILE A 475 29.13 12.35 -4.62
N ARG A 476 29.60 13.11 -3.61
CA ARG A 476 30.84 13.90 -3.51
C ARG A 476 30.98 15.19 -4.35
N THR A 477 31.84 16.03 -3.79
CA THR A 477 32.21 17.45 -4.06
C THR A 477 31.87 18.03 -5.43
N LYS A 478 31.67 19.36 -5.45
CA LYS A 478 31.29 20.22 -6.60
C LYS A 478 32.05 19.97 -7.94
N ASP A 479 33.14 19.20 -7.91
CA ASP A 479 34.05 18.92 -9.02
C ASP A 479 34.13 17.43 -9.45
N SER A 480 33.38 16.50 -8.83
CA SER A 480 33.35 15.09 -9.27
C SER A 480 32.29 14.83 -10.35
N LEU A 481 32.66 14.05 -11.36
CA LEU A 481 31.74 13.59 -12.41
C LEU A 481 30.65 12.68 -11.83
N PRO A 482 29.39 12.81 -12.29
CA PRO A 482 28.31 11.89 -11.93
C PRO A 482 28.64 10.45 -12.32
N VAL A 483 28.14 9.48 -11.54
CA VAL A 483 28.32 8.06 -11.83
C VAL A 483 27.05 7.51 -12.47
N ILE A 484 27.17 6.61 -13.44
CA ILE A 484 26.05 5.91 -14.06
C ILE A 484 25.48 4.92 -13.03
N ASN A 485 24.27 5.20 -12.53
CA ASN A 485 23.54 4.32 -11.62
C ASN A 485 23.04 3.06 -12.35
N TRP A 486 22.46 3.28 -13.53
CA TRP A 486 22.05 2.23 -14.44
C TRP A 486 21.92 2.79 -15.85
N ALA A 487 22.03 1.92 -16.84
CA ALA A 487 21.77 2.27 -18.23
C ALA A 487 21.11 1.12 -18.98
N SER A 488 20.38 1.42 -20.04
CA SER A 488 19.93 0.42 -21.01
C SER A 488 20.50 0.77 -22.38
N ALA A 489 20.95 -0.24 -23.12
CA ALA A 489 21.65 -0.03 -24.38
C ALA A 489 21.40 -1.16 -25.39
N TYR A 490 21.62 -0.86 -26.66
CA TYR A 490 21.82 -1.84 -27.71
C TYR A 490 23.32 -2.01 -27.93
N ILE A 491 23.81 -3.24 -27.84
CA ILE A 491 25.17 -3.60 -28.23
C ILE A 491 25.08 -4.22 -29.62
N LEU A 492 25.77 -3.61 -30.58
CA LEU A 492 25.97 -4.14 -31.93
C LEU A 492 27.40 -4.66 -32.03
N ILE A 493 27.61 -5.88 -32.54
CA ILE A 493 28.93 -6.50 -32.66
C ILE A 493 29.16 -6.95 -34.10
N LYS A 494 30.36 -6.65 -34.61
CA LYS A 494 30.94 -7.24 -35.81
C LYS A 494 32.17 -8.04 -35.38
N GLU A 495 32.14 -9.34 -35.59
CA GLU A 495 33.28 -10.20 -35.25
C GLU A 495 34.29 -10.16 -36.41
N HIS A 496 35.58 -10.01 -36.09
CA HIS A 496 36.62 -10.17 -37.11
C HIS A 496 36.88 -11.67 -37.31
N ALA A 497 36.96 -12.13 -38.55
CA ALA A 497 37.34 -13.51 -38.82
C ALA A 497 38.77 -13.75 -38.32
N GLU A 498 38.99 -14.82 -37.57
CA GLU A 498 40.32 -15.22 -37.11
C GLU A 498 41.24 -15.38 -38.34
N GLN A 499 42.30 -14.58 -38.42
CA GLN A 499 43.44 -14.92 -39.27
C GLN A 499 44.14 -16.10 -38.56
N ASN A 500 43.86 -17.31 -39.05
CA ASN A 500 44.55 -18.54 -38.66
C ASN A 500 46.07 -18.40 -38.73
#